data_AF-A0A1Y1XIN6-F1
#
_entry.id   AF-A0A1Y1XIN6-F1
#
_cell.length_a   1.000
_cell.length_b   1.000
_cell.length_c   1.000
_cell.angle_alpha   90.00
_cell.angle_beta   90.00
_cell.angle_gamma   90.00
#
_symmetry.space_group_name_H-M   'P 1'
#
loop_
_entity.id
_entity.type
_entity.pdbx_description
1 polymer ?
#
loop_
_entity_poly.entity_id
_entity_poly.type
_entity_poly.pdbx_seq_one_letter_code
_entity_poly.pdbx_strand_id
1 'polypeptide(L)'
;MVKAKNMSEEEILSISKKMFYGGFAFLPWLWLVNWIYFNPVLKQRPGLSKKIHFYVKWSFVGASIWIVVLAIWIIVFQTNRTKWGHKIDFLYVTIPRG
;
A
#
# COMPACT_ATOMS: atom_id res chain seq x y z
N MET A 1 -13.17 -10.61 8.58
CA MET A 1 -12.22 -10.32 9.69
C MET A 1 -12.12 -11.47 10.71
N VAL A 2 -13.16 -12.30 10.89
CA VAL A 2 -13.15 -13.46 11.80
C VAL A 2 -12.12 -14.54 11.42
N LYS A 3 -11.89 -14.77 10.12
CA LYS A 3 -10.97 -15.83 9.64
C LYS A 3 -9.51 -15.63 10.10
N ALA A 4 -9.01 -14.39 10.09
CA ALA A 4 -7.63 -14.06 10.50
C ALA A 4 -7.36 -14.36 11.98
N LYS A 5 -8.39 -14.24 12.82
CA LYS A 5 -8.29 -14.52 14.25
C LYS A 5 -8.06 -16.01 14.51
N ASN A 6 -8.56 -16.89 13.66
CA ASN A 6 -8.46 -18.34 13.87
C ASN A 6 -7.27 -18.98 13.16
N MET A 7 -6.41 -18.20 12.50
CA MET A 7 -5.20 -18.71 11.83
C MET A 7 -4.10 -19.04 12.84
N SER A 8 -3.27 -20.00 12.47
CA SER A 8 -2.00 -20.28 13.15
C SER A 8 -0.99 -19.15 12.92
N GLU A 9 0.00 -19.05 13.80
CA GLU A 9 1.04 -18.03 13.70
C GLU A 9 1.87 -18.15 12.42
N GLU A 10 2.16 -19.39 11.99
CA GLU A 10 2.93 -19.67 10.78
C GLU A 10 2.19 -19.22 9.51
N GLU A 11 0.88 -19.43 9.45
CA GLU A 11 0.04 -18.97 8.34
C GLU A 11 0.01 -17.44 8.27
N ILE A 12 -0.17 -16.77 9.42
CA ILE A 12 -0.14 -15.30 9.50
C ILE A 12 1.21 -14.77 9.03
N LEU A 13 2.31 -15.38 9.46
CA LEU A 13 3.65 -15.00 9.04
C LEU A 13 3.85 -15.20 7.53
N SER A 14 3.44 -16.34 6.99
CA SER A 14 3.56 -16.64 5.56
C SER A 14 2.78 -15.65 4.69
N ILE A 15 1.52 -15.37 5.05
CA ILE A 15 0.67 -14.44 4.30
C ILE A 15 1.19 -13.00 4.43
N SER A 16 1.49 -12.54 5.65
CA SER A 16 1.97 -11.17 5.87
C SER A 16 3.30 -10.90 5.16
N LYS A 17 4.20 -11.88 5.14
CA LYS A 17 5.46 -11.82 4.40
C LYS A 17 5.22 -11.72 2.89
N LYS A 18 4.35 -12.56 2.32
CA LYS A 18 4.01 -12.51 0.88
C LYS A 18 3.40 -11.17 0.48
N MET A 19 2.46 -10.66 1.27
CA MET A 19 1.85 -9.35 1.00
C MET A 19 2.85 -8.20 1.16
N PHE A 20 3.77 -8.30 2.14
CA PHE A 20 4.84 -7.33 2.31
C PHE A 20 5.77 -7.29 1.09
N TYR A 21 6.29 -8.44 0.64
CA TYR A 21 7.16 -8.46 -0.54
C TYR A 21 6.41 -8.16 -1.83
N GLY A 22 5.17 -8.62 -1.97
CA GLY A 22 4.33 -8.31 -3.12
C GLY A 22 4.05 -6.82 -3.29
N GLY A 23 4.00 -6.05 -2.20
CA GLY A 23 3.79 -4.60 -2.27
C GLY A 23 4.91 -3.85 -3.01
N PHE A 24 6.13 -4.39 -3.04
CA PHE A 24 7.24 -3.79 -3.80
C PHE A 24 7.05 -3.86 -5.32
N ALA A 25 6.09 -4.64 -5.82
CA ALA A 25 5.68 -4.62 -7.22
C ALA A 25 4.77 -3.42 -7.55
N PHE A 26 5.01 -2.26 -6.93
CA PHE A 26 4.22 -1.03 -7.06
C PHE A 26 2.74 -1.18 -6.63
N LEU A 27 2.49 -1.97 -5.58
CA LEU A 27 1.15 -2.27 -5.08
C LEU A 27 0.94 -1.70 -3.67
N PRO A 28 0.81 -0.37 -3.50
CA PRO A 28 0.62 0.23 -2.18
C PRO A 28 -0.70 -0.21 -1.52
N TRP A 29 -1.71 -0.51 -2.33
CA TRP A 29 -2.98 -1.06 -1.85
C TRP A 29 -2.78 -2.42 -1.16
N LEU A 30 -1.89 -3.27 -1.68
CA LEU A 30 -1.62 -4.59 -1.10
C LEU A 30 -1.01 -4.46 0.31
N TRP A 31 -0.10 -3.52 0.50
CA TRP A 31 0.45 -3.18 1.81
C TRP A 31 -0.62 -2.66 2.77
N LEU A 32 -1.54 -1.81 2.30
CA LEU A 32 -2.62 -1.31 3.14
C LEU A 32 -3.57 -2.45 3.57
N VAL A 33 -3.93 -3.35 2.65
CA VAL A 33 -4.72 -4.55 2.97
C VAL A 33 -4.00 -5.41 4.01
N ASN A 34 -2.69 -5.63 3.87
CA ASN A 34 -1.89 -6.37 4.86
C ASN A 34 -2.03 -5.77 6.26
N TRP A 35 -1.93 -4.43 6.35
CA TRP A 35 -2.07 -3.73 7.61
C TRP A 35 -3.49 -3.83 8.19
N ILE A 36 -4.52 -3.49 7.41
CA ILE A 36 -5.92 -3.53 7.87
C ILE A 36 -6.31 -4.94 8.33
N TYR A 37 -5.84 -5.97 7.64
CA TYR A 37 -6.22 -7.36 7.92
C TYR A 37 -5.57 -7.90 9.20
N PHE A 38 -4.27 -7.66 9.42
CA PHE A 38 -3.53 -8.25 10.55
C PHE A 38 -3.34 -7.33 11.75
N ASN A 39 -3.47 -6.00 11.61
CA ASN A 39 -3.36 -5.08 12.75
C ASN A 39 -4.34 -5.39 13.90
N PRO A 40 -5.62 -5.75 13.66
CA PRO A 40 -6.52 -6.19 14.74
C PRO A 40 -6.06 -7.48 15.42
N VAL A 41 -5.48 -8.42 14.66
CA VAL A 41 -4.96 -9.70 15.17
C VAL A 41 -3.75 -9.46 16.08
N LEU A 42 -2.84 -8.57 15.68
CA LEU A 42 -1.69 -8.17 16.50
C LEU A 42 -2.11 -7.51 17.83
N LYS A 43 -3.19 -6.72 17.83
CA LYS A 43 -3.73 -6.11 19.05
C LYS A 43 -4.35 -7.14 20.00
N GLN A 44 -4.99 -8.19 19.47
CA GLN A 44 -5.63 -9.24 20.26
C GLN A 44 -4.63 -10.28 20.78
N ARG A 45 -3.53 -10.51 20.06
CA ARG A 45 -2.50 -11.50 20.40
C ARG A 45 -1.12 -10.82 20.47
N PRO A 46 -0.81 -10.11 21.56
CA PRO A 46 0.47 -9.39 21.69
C PRO A 46 1.69 -10.31 21.78
N GLY A 47 1.51 -11.62 22.02
CA GLY A 47 2.58 -12.62 22.07
C GLY A 47 3.05 -13.16 20.71
N LEU A 48 2.50 -12.67 19.58
CA LEU A 48 2.92 -13.09 18.24
C LEU A 48 4.38 -12.69 17.95
N SER A 49 5.04 -13.45 17.06
CA SER A 49 6.42 -13.17 16.64
C SER A 49 6.64 -11.72 16.22
N LYS A 50 7.74 -11.14 16.70
CA LYS A 50 8.21 -9.80 16.34
C LYS A 50 8.33 -9.59 14.83
N LYS A 51 8.54 -10.67 14.06
CA LYS A 51 8.61 -10.63 12.58
C LYS A 51 7.26 -10.22 11.97
N ILE A 52 6.14 -10.70 12.51
CA ILE A 52 4.81 -10.34 11.99
C ILE A 52 4.54 -8.85 12.25
N HIS A 53 4.85 -8.37 13.46
CA HIS A 53 4.77 -6.95 13.78
C HIS A 53 5.59 -6.09 12.83
N PHE A 54 6.80 -6.55 12.49
CA PHE A 54 7.66 -5.88 11.51
C PHE A 54 6.95 -5.78 10.15
N TYR A 55 6.55 -6.91 9.54
CA TYR A 55 5.94 -6.88 8.20
C TYR A 55 4.67 -6.04 8.14
N VAL A 56 3.80 -6.13 9.14
CA VAL A 56 2.54 -5.38 9.20
C VAL A 56 2.78 -3.88 9.36
N LYS A 57 3.69 -3.47 10.27
CA LYS A 57 4.02 -2.05 10.47
C LYS A 57 4.74 -1.45 9.28
N TRP A 58 5.71 -2.16 8.71
CA TRP A 58 6.45 -1.67 7.54
C TRP A 58 5.61 -1.65 6.27
N SER A 59 4.63 -2.55 6.12
CA SER A 59 3.62 -2.41 5.07
C SER A 59 2.86 -1.08 5.19
N PHE A 60 2.40 -0.70 6.39
CA PHE A 60 1.72 0.59 6.56
C PHE A 60 2.61 1.77 6.16
N VAL A 61 3.87 1.78 6.63
CA VAL A 61 4.85 2.82 6.25
C VAL A 61 5.07 2.87 4.73
N GLY A 62 5.26 1.70 4.10
CA GLY A 62 5.42 1.61 2.65
C GLY A 62 4.21 2.15 1.89
N ALA A 63 2.99 1.81 2.33
CA ALA A 63 1.76 2.34 1.74
C ALA A 63 1.67 3.86 1.89
N SER A 64 1.99 4.42 3.06
CA SER A 64 2.00 5.87 3.30
C SER A 64 3.00 6.60 2.41
N ILE A 65 4.23 6.09 2.29
CA ILE A 65 5.26 6.67 1.41
C ILE A 65 4.76 6.71 -0.04
N TRP A 66 4.18 5.61 -0.54
CA TRP A 66 3.65 5.56 -1.89
C TRP A 66 2.47 6.50 -2.13
N ILE A 67 1.58 6.67 -1.15
CA ILE A 67 0.50 7.65 -1.24
C ILE A 67 1.07 9.06 -1.39
N VAL A 68 2.10 9.40 -0.60
CA VAL A 68 2.76 10.71 -0.69
C VAL A 68 3.44 10.90 -2.05
N VAL A 69 4.18 9.90 -2.54
CA VAL A 69 4.83 9.94 -3.85
C VAL A 69 3.81 10.13 -4.97
N LEU A 70 2.70 9.38 -4.94
CA LEU A 70 1.62 9.52 -5.93
C LEU A 70 0.93 10.88 -5.83
N ALA A 71 0.70 11.39 -4.63
CA ALA A 71 0.12 12.73 -4.44
C ALA A 71 1.03 13.83 -5.01
N ILE A 72 2.34 13.76 -4.73
CA ILE A 72 3.33 14.68 -5.31
C ILE A 72 3.31 14.59 -6.83
N TRP A 73 3.32 13.38 -7.39
CA TRP A 73 3.26 13.17 -8.84
C TRP A 73 2.00 13.79 -9.45
N ILE A 74 0.82 13.56 -8.85
CA ILE A 74 -0.44 14.16 -9.31
C ILE A 74 -0.39 15.68 -9.26
N ILE A 75 0.12 16.27 -8.17
CA ILE A 75 0.24 17.72 -8.03
C ILE A 75 1.17 18.30 -9.11
N VAL A 76 2.35 17.69 -9.31
CA VAL A 76 3.31 18.12 -10.34
C VAL A 76 2.68 18.02 -11.72
N PHE A 77 2.02 16.90 -12.02
CA PHE A 77 1.37 16.66 -13.30
C PHE A 77 0.25 17.68 -13.56
N GLN A 78 -0.60 17.96 -12.58
CA GLN A 78 -1.70 18.92 -12.74
C GLN A 78 -1.23 20.37 -12.82
N THR A 79 -0.21 20.76 -12.05
CA THR A 79 0.30 22.15 -12.04
C THR A 79 1.17 22.50 -13.24
N ASN A 80 1.89 21.53 -13.81
CA ASN A 80 2.77 21.74 -14.96
C ASN A 80 2.15 21.29 -16.29
N ARG A 81 0.97 20.67 -16.27
CA ARG A 81 0.21 20.25 -17.45
C ARG A 81 0.21 21.29 -18.57
N THR A 82 -0.11 22.54 -18.27
CA THR A 82 -0.24 23.59 -19.30
C THR A 82 1.10 24.03 -19.88
N LYS A 83 2.20 23.83 -19.13
CA LYS A 83 3.56 24.17 -19.54
C LYS A 83 4.20 23.10 -20.42
N TRP A 84 3.75 21.85 -20.31
CA TRP A 84 4.32 20.71 -21.02
C TRP A 84 3.80 20.56 -22.46
N GLY A 85 2.74 21.29 -22.83
CA GLY A 85 2.22 21.38 -24.20
C GLY A 85 1.75 20.04 -24.79
N HIS A 86 1.56 19.99 -26.12
CA HIS A 86 1.02 18.80 -26.82
C HIS A 86 1.86 17.53 -26.66
N LYS A 87 3.10 17.62 -26.19
CA LYS A 87 3.96 16.46 -25.98
C LYS A 87 3.44 15.54 -24.88
N ILE A 88 2.56 16.00 -23.99
CA ILE A 88 2.05 15.18 -22.90
C ILE A 88 0.59 14.75 -23.10
N ASP A 89 -0.02 15.18 -24.22
CA ASP A 89 -1.40 14.85 -24.59
C ASP A 89 -1.63 13.34 -24.74
N PHE A 90 -0.57 12.57 -25.08
CA PHE A 90 -0.63 11.10 -25.15
C PHE A 90 -0.75 10.40 -23.78
N LEU A 91 -0.38 11.08 -22.68
CA LEU A 91 -0.51 10.52 -21.32
C LEU A 91 -1.92 10.71 -20.76
N TYR A 92 -2.79 11.50 -21.41
CA TYR A 92 -4.16 11.71 -20.95
C TYR A 92 -5.07 10.59 -21.45
N VAL A 93 -5.68 9.88 -20.50
CA VAL A 93 -6.83 9.02 -20.77
C VAL A 93 -8.10 9.86 -20.93
N THR A 94 -8.20 10.96 -20.19
CA THR A 94 -9.33 11.90 -20.26
C THR A 94 -8.80 13.33 -20.42
N ILE A 95 -9.11 13.93 -21.57
CA ILE A 95 -8.82 15.35 -21.84
C ILE A 95 -10.05 16.15 -21.38
N PRO A 96 -9.92 17.09 -20.43
CA PRO A 96 -11.04 17.95 -20.04
C PRO A 96 -11.50 18.76 -21.24
N ARG A 97 -12.76 18.60 -21.66
CA ARG A 97 -13.40 19.46 -22.65
C ARG A 97 -13.96 20.68 -21.92
N GLY A 98 -13.11 21.68 -21.73
CA GLY A 98 -13.52 23.04 -21.38
C GLY A 98 -13.75 23.83 -22.66
#